data_AF-A0A7J4NVY3-F1
#
_entry.id   AF-A0A7J4NVY3-F1
#
_cell.length_a   1.000
_cell.length_b   1.000
_cell.length_c   1.000
_cell.angle_alpha   90.00
_cell.angle_beta   90.00
_cell.angle_gamma   90.00
#
_symmetry.space_group_name_H-M   'P 1'
#
loop_
_entity.id
_entity.type
_entity.pdbx_description
1 polymer ?
#
loop_
_entity_poly.entity_id
_entity_poly.type
_entity_poly.pdbx_seq_one_letter_code
_entity_poly.pdbx_strand_id
1 'polypeptide(L)'
;LGELVCIAGSVIIGVLALVLGVIDLPASGPVTYVFWMLIVILGGFLGTNFDSLLGATFQHRGWLSNSGVNLVATMGGAFISGATYYI
;
A
#
# COMPACT_ATOMS: atom_id res chain seq x y z
N LEU A 1 9.55 -6.37 14.45
CA LEU A 1 8.20 -5.92 14.87
C LEU A 1 7.46 -5.23 13.72
N GLY A 2 8.08 -4.30 13.00
CA GLY A 2 7.44 -3.56 11.90
C GLY A 2 6.89 -4.41 10.76
N GLU A 3 7.61 -5.44 10.30
CA GLU A 3 7.13 -6.33 9.21
C GLU A 3 5.85 -7.10 9.59
N LEU A 4 5.73 -7.57 10.83
CA LEU A 4 4.54 -8.27 11.31
C LEU A 4 3.32 -7.35 11.35
N VAL A 5 3.53 -6.11 11.83
CA VAL A 5 2.47 -5.07 11.86
C VAL A 5 2.07 -4.67 10.45
N CYS A 6 3.03 -4.61 9.53
CA CYS A 6 2.79 -4.32 8.12
C CYS A 6 1.94 -5.41 7.43
N ILE A 7 2.30 -6.69 7.62
CA ILE A 7 1.53 -7.81 7.07
C ILE A 7 0.13 -7.84 7.69
N ALA A 8 0.01 -7.66 9.01
CA ALA A 8 -1.30 -7.62 9.67
C ALA A 8 -2.15 -6.45 9.15
N GLY A 9 -1.56 -5.26 9.01
CA GLY A 9 -2.22 -4.08 8.48
C GLY A 9 -2.67 -4.26 7.02
N SER A 10 -1.82 -4.83 6.17
CA SER A 10 -2.14 -5.04 4.76
C SER A 10 -3.23 -6.10 4.55
N VAL A 11 -3.29 -7.13 5.40
CA VAL A 11 -4.41 -8.08 5.44
C VAL A 11 -5.71 -7.37 5.84
N ILE A 12 -5.69 -6.51 6.85
CA ILE A 12 -6.87 -5.73 7.27
C ILE A 12 -7.37 -4.84 6.12
N ILE A 13 -6.47 -4.15 5.42
CA ILE A 13 -6.81 -3.31 4.26
C ILE A 13 -7.41 -4.16 3.13
N GLY A 14 -6.86 -5.35 2.86
CA GLY A 14 -7.41 -6.28 1.87
C GLY A 14 -8.82 -6.75 2.21
N VAL A 15 -9.07 -7.10 3.47
CA VAL A 15 -10.41 -7.47 3.96
C VAL A 15 -11.38 -6.28 3.84
N LEU A 16 -10.96 -5.07 4.21
CA LEU A 16 -11.78 -3.87 4.05
C LEU A 16 -12.10 -3.57 2.58
N ALA A 17 -11.14 -3.75 1.67
CA ALA A 17 -11.37 -3.58 0.23
C ALA A 17 -12.40 -4.56 -0.34
N LEU A 18 -12.45 -5.79 0.19
CA LEU A 18 -13.49 -6.77 -0.13
C LEU A 18 -14.86 -6.38 0.45
N VAL A 19 -14.92 -5.98 1.73
CA VAL A 19 -16.19 -5.60 2.39
C VAL A 19 -16.80 -4.34 1.79
N LEU A 20 -15.97 -3.37 1.41
CA LEU A 20 -16.40 -2.10 0.79
C LEU A 20 -16.70 -2.23 -0.70
N GLY A 21 -16.48 -3.41 -1.31
CA GLY A 21 -16.71 -3.63 -2.74
C GLY A 21 -15.77 -2.83 -3.64
N VAL A 22 -14.60 -2.42 -3.13
CA VAL A 22 -13.55 -1.74 -3.93
C VAL A 22 -12.91 -2.71 -4.89
N ILE A 23 -12.77 -3.97 -4.46
CA ILE A 23 -12.47 -5.09 -5.35
C ILE A 23 -13.82 -5.55 -5.88
N ASP A 24 -14.18 -5.11 -7.09
CA ASP A 24 -15.34 -5.64 -7.81
C ASP A 24 -15.23 -7.16 -7.81
N LEU A 25 -16.21 -7.86 -7.23
CA LEU A 25 -16.27 -9.32 -7.27
C LEU A 25 -16.42 -9.70 -8.74
N PRO A 26 -15.37 -10.13 -9.44
CA PRO A 26 -15.56 -10.53 -10.80
C PRO A 26 -16.31 -11.85 -10.77
N ALA A 27 -17.27 -12.02 -11.68
CA ALA A 27 -18.02 -13.27 -11.85
C ALA A 27 -17.10 -14.50 -12.11
N SER A 28 -15.80 -14.29 -12.30
CA SER A 28 -14.73 -15.26 -12.57
C SER A 28 -14.14 -15.93 -11.32
N GLY A 29 -14.97 -16.44 -10.41
CA GLY A 29 -14.59 -17.49 -9.45
C GLY A 29 -13.51 -17.21 -8.37
N PRO A 30 -13.20 -18.20 -7.51
CA PRO A 30 -12.42 -18.05 -6.26
C PRO A 30 -10.96 -17.63 -6.46
N VAL A 31 -10.39 -17.86 -7.64
CA VAL A 31 -8.97 -17.62 -7.94
C VAL A 31 -8.62 -16.14 -8.05
N THR A 32 -9.55 -15.29 -8.45
CA THR A 32 -9.31 -13.85 -8.60
C THR A 32 -9.17 -13.17 -7.23
N TYR A 33 -9.87 -13.64 -6.20
CA TYR A 33 -9.81 -13.08 -4.84
C TYR A 33 -8.44 -13.22 -4.19
N VAL A 34 -7.83 -14.40 -4.33
CA VAL A 34 -6.50 -14.67 -3.77
C VAL A 34 -5.47 -13.78 -4.45
N PHE A 35 -5.61 -13.57 -5.76
CA PHE A 35 -4.71 -12.70 -6.53
C PHE A 35 -4.81 -11.23 -6.09
N TRP A 36 -6.02 -10.68 -5.94
CA TRP A 36 -6.21 -9.32 -5.43
C TRP A 36 -5.72 -9.13 -3.99
N MET A 37 -6.00 -10.10 -3.12
CA MET A 37 -5.47 -10.09 -1.75
C MET A 37 -3.94 -10.11 -1.72
N LEU A 38 -3.30 -10.90 -2.58
CA LEU A 38 -1.83 -10.91 -2.71
C LEU A 38 -1.32 -9.55 -3.19
N ILE A 39 -2.00 -8.89 -4.14
CA ILE A 39 -1.64 -7.54 -4.60
C ILE A 39 -1.74 -6.53 -3.46
N VAL A 40 -2.81 -6.56 -2.65
CA VAL A 40 -2.97 -5.64 -1.51
C VAL A 40 -1.91 -5.90 -0.42
N ILE A 41 -1.62 -7.17 -0.12
CA ILE A 41 -0.61 -7.54 0.87
C ILE A 41 0.79 -7.11 0.40
N LEU A 42 1.15 -7.39 -0.86
CA LEU A 42 2.42 -6.98 -1.45
C LEU A 42 2.53 -5.47 -1.57
N GLY A 43 1.45 -4.79 -1.97
CA GLY A 43 1.39 -3.33 -2.04
C GLY A 43 1.57 -2.67 -0.68
N GLY A 44 0.89 -3.19 0.36
CA GLY A 44 1.08 -2.74 1.74
C GLY A 44 2.51 -3.00 2.23
N PHE A 45 3.07 -4.17 1.95
CA PHE A 45 4.44 -4.51 2.32
C PHE A 45 5.48 -3.60 1.65
N LEU A 46 5.39 -3.43 0.33
CA LEU A 46 6.29 -2.56 -0.42
C LEU A 46 6.12 -1.09 -0.02
N GLY A 47 4.89 -0.61 0.17
CA GLY A 47 4.62 0.76 0.58
C GLY A 47 5.22 1.11 1.94
N THR A 48 5.10 0.20 2.92
CA THR A 48 5.66 0.42 4.27
C THR A 48 7.19 0.37 4.26
N ASN A 49 7.78 -0.50 3.45
CA ASN A 49 9.23 -0.51 3.22
C ASN A 49 9.68 0.78 2.54
N PHE A 50 8.94 1.27 1.53
CA PHE A 50 9.27 2.48 0.80
C PHE A 50 9.18 3.72 1.69
N ASP A 51 8.16 3.82 2.55
CA ASP A 51 8.03 4.88 3.55
C ASP A 51 9.21 4.87 4.53
N SER A 52 9.61 3.70 5.02
CA SER A 52 10.80 3.57 5.89
C SER A 52 12.10 3.94 5.17
N LEU A 53 12.23 3.61 3.87
CA LEU A 53 13.40 3.91 3.06
C LEU A 53 13.51 5.41 2.76
N LEU A 54 12.40 6.04 2.40
CA LEU A 54 12.30 7.49 2.25
C LEU A 54 12.54 8.19 3.59
N GLY A 55 12.05 7.64 4.70
CA GLY A 55 12.31 8.12 6.05
C GLY A 55 13.79 8.15 6.36
N ALA A 56 14.46 7.00 6.21
CA ALA A 56 15.89 6.87 6.43
C ALA A 56 16.75 7.74 5.48
N THR A 57 16.28 8.01 4.26
CA THR A 57 17.06 8.77 3.28
C THR A 57 16.84 10.29 3.40
N PHE A 58 15.60 10.74 3.59
CA PHE A 58 15.22 12.16 3.60
C PHE A 58 15.13 12.76 5.01
N GLN A 59 14.71 12.02 6.04
CA GLN A 59 14.82 12.54 7.42
C GLN A 59 16.28 12.67 7.83
N HIS A 60 17.12 11.69 7.49
CA HIS A 60 18.51 11.68 7.92
C HIS A 60 19.37 12.73 7.21
N ARG A 61 18.92 13.22 6.03
CA ARG A 61 19.49 14.41 5.35
C ARG A 61 18.93 15.74 5.88
N GLY A 62 17.95 15.74 6.78
CA GLY A 62 17.31 16.93 7.33
C GLY A 62 16.36 17.65 6.36
N TRP A 63 15.97 17.02 5.25
CA TRP A 63 15.18 17.65 4.19
C TRP A 63 13.68 17.62 4.47
N LEU A 64 13.18 16.58 5.15
CA LEU A 64 11.76 16.42 5.50
C LEU A 64 11.58 15.93 6.94
N SER A 65 10.53 16.40 7.61
CA SER A 65 10.08 15.86 8.90
C SER A 65 9.45 14.47 8.71
N ASN A 66 9.25 13.72 9.79
CA ASN A 66 8.63 12.38 9.76
C ASN A 66 7.26 12.40 9.04
N SER A 67 6.46 13.42 9.33
CA SER A 67 5.17 13.65 8.66
C SER A 67 5.33 14.06 7.19
N GLY A 68 6.40 14.78 6.84
CA GLY A 68 6.68 15.18 5.46
C GLY A 68 7.03 14.00 4.56
N VAL A 69 7.82 13.05 5.07
CA VAL A 69 8.14 11.82 4.34
C VAL A 69 6.87 11.00 4.06
N ASN A 70 6.04 10.80 5.09
CA ASN A 70 4.80 10.04 4.94
C ASN A 70 3.82 10.71 3.95
N LEU A 71 3.74 12.05 3.96
CA LEU A 71 2.97 12.81 2.98
C LEU A 71 3.48 12.56 1.55
N VAL A 72 4.79 12.65 1.32
CA VAL A 72 5.39 12.45 -0.01
C VAL A 72 5.22 11.01 -0.48
N ALA A 73 5.40 10.03 0.41
CA ALA A 73 5.19 8.62 0.11
C ALA A 73 3.72 8.35 -0.29
N THR A 74 2.76 8.90 0.46
CA THR A 74 1.34 8.75 0.17
C THR A 74 0.92 9.45 -1.11
N MET A 75 1.41 10.68 -1.36
CA MET A 75 1.13 11.43 -2.59
C MET A 75 1.74 10.74 -3.82
N GLY A 76 2.95 10.22 -3.71
CA GLY A 76 3.59 9.44 -4.77
C GLY A 76 2.80 8.16 -5.07
N GLY A 77 2.37 7.43 -4.04
CA GLY A 77 1.51 6.26 -4.18
C GLY A 77 0.16 6.59 -4.85
N ALA A 78 -0.49 7.67 -4.43
CA ALA A 78 -1.75 8.13 -5.03
C ALA A 78 -1.59 8.53 -6.50
N PHE A 79 -0.49 9.20 -6.85
CA PHE A 79 -0.21 9.61 -8.23
C PHE A 79 0.05 8.40 -9.14
N ILE A 80 0.88 7.46 -8.69
CA ILE A 80 1.17 6.23 -9.44
C ILE A 80 -0.10 5.40 -9.60
N SER A 81 -0.86 5.19 -8.52
CA SER A 81 -2.12 4.44 -8.56
C SER A 81 -3.15 5.09 -9.48
N GLY A 82 -3.27 6.43 -9.43
CA GLY A 82 -4.13 7.18 -10.33
C GLY A 82 -3.70 7.06 -11.79
N ALA A 83 -2.40 7.16 -12.07
CA ALA A 83 -1.86 7.00 -13.42
C ALA A 83 -2.09 5.58 -13.97
N THR A 84 -1.87 4.55 -13.17
CA THR A 84 -2.10 3.15 -13.56
C THR A 84 -3.58 2.84 -13.78
N TYR A 85 -4.50 3.50 -13.09
CA TYR A 85 -5.94 3.32 -13.33
C TYR A 85 -6.38 3.73 -14.75
N TYR A 86 -5.67 4.66 -15.39
CA TYR A 86 -5.99 5.14 -16.74
C TYR A 86 -5.32 4.35 -17.87
N ILE A 87 -4.50 3.35 -17.56
CA ILE A 87 -3.78 2.49 -18.52
C ILE A 87 -4.44 1.11 -18.53
#